data_AF-R6WEM7-F1
#
_entry.id   AF-R6WEM7-F1
#
_cell.length_a   1.000
_cell.length_b   1.000
_cell.length_c   1.000
_cell.angle_alpha   90.00
_cell.angle_beta   90.00
_cell.angle_gamma   90.00
#
_symmetry.space_group_name_H-M   'P 1'
#
loop_
_entity.id
_entity.type
_entity.pdbx_description
1 polymer ?
#
loop_
_entity_poly.entity_id
_entity_poly.type
_entity_poly.pdbx_seq_one_letter_code
_entity_poly.pdbx_strand_id
1 'polypeptide(L)'
;MSFLSNVYIIKTLSTAKALTLQESQVYRDISEMDIYSDTYFTACFGEGAYACMDELQDTEALADAVARFYELVNAYADANLCELHNNVITIKRGYLKQYFDNKIVGLKNIIDKAAGKDYLKVKYQLKDYLESIDEHIYPMQDSKGHFIQSLDSWLENYLEADKDTYIQIVGQFSVRG
;
A
#
# COMPACT_ATOMS: atom_id res chain seq x y z
N MET A 1 23.07 1.35 -6.72
CA MET A 1 21.84 1.77 -6.04
C MET A 1 20.84 0.66 -6.21
N SER A 2 20.37 0.11 -5.09
CA SER A 2 19.40 -0.99 -5.04
C SER A 2 17.98 -0.44 -4.93
N PHE A 3 17.04 -1.10 -5.59
CA PHE A 3 15.61 -0.86 -5.40
C PHE A 3 15.22 -1.23 -3.96
N LEU A 4 14.44 -0.36 -3.31
CA LEU A 4 13.92 -0.58 -1.95
C LEU A 4 12.42 -0.86 -1.95
N SER A 5 11.60 -0.03 -2.60
CA SER A 5 10.14 -0.15 -2.56
C SER A 5 9.47 0.60 -3.70
N ASN A 6 8.24 0.21 -4.04
CA ASN A 6 7.32 1.12 -4.72
C ASN A 6 6.51 1.91 -3.68
N VAL A 7 6.17 3.14 -4.02
CA VAL A 7 5.20 3.96 -3.28
C VAL A 7 4.03 4.26 -4.21
N TYR A 8 2.85 3.79 -3.83
CA TYR A 8 1.61 4.05 -4.56
C TYR A 8 0.94 5.30 -4.02
N ILE A 9 0.65 6.25 -4.89
CA ILE A 9 -0.07 7.47 -4.56
C ILE A 9 -1.56 7.18 -4.74
N ILE A 10 -2.33 7.21 -3.66
CA ILE A 10 -3.71 6.74 -3.63
C ILE A 10 -4.66 7.89 -3.34
N LYS A 11 -5.73 8.02 -4.12
CA LYS A 11 -6.86 8.88 -3.79
C LYS A 11 -8.06 8.06 -3.38
N THR A 12 -8.54 8.26 -2.16
CA THR A 12 -9.85 7.77 -1.71
C THR A 12 -10.96 8.58 -2.36
N LEU A 13 -11.94 7.89 -2.93
CA LEU A 13 -13.08 8.45 -3.64
C LEU A 13 -14.36 8.30 -2.80
N SER A 14 -15.30 9.21 -2.99
CA SER A 14 -16.61 9.14 -2.32
C SER A 14 -17.56 8.10 -2.91
N THR A 15 -17.30 7.66 -4.16
CA THR A 15 -18.09 6.68 -4.90
C THR A 15 -17.17 5.87 -5.80
N ALA A 16 -17.68 4.77 -6.38
CA ALA A 16 -16.97 3.95 -7.36
C ALA A 16 -16.73 4.63 -8.74
N LYS A 17 -16.81 5.96 -8.82
CA LYS A 17 -16.64 6.73 -10.05
C LYS A 17 -15.19 7.19 -10.17
N ALA A 18 -14.50 6.73 -11.21
CA ALA A 18 -13.13 7.13 -11.50
C ALA A 18 -13.02 8.65 -11.73
N LEU A 19 -11.93 9.22 -11.22
CA LEU A 19 -11.44 10.52 -11.66
C LEU A 19 -10.98 10.43 -13.11
N THR A 20 -11.28 11.48 -13.88
CA THR A 20 -10.68 11.70 -15.19
C THR A 20 -9.18 11.94 -15.05
N LEU A 21 -8.47 11.80 -16.18
CA LEU A 21 -7.03 12.04 -16.25
C LEU A 21 -6.64 13.45 -15.79
N GLN A 22 -7.45 14.46 -16.15
CA GLN A 22 -7.23 15.84 -15.74
C GLN A 22 -7.49 16.05 -14.25
N GLU A 23 -8.53 15.41 -13.70
CA GLU A 23 -8.81 15.46 -12.26
C GLU A 23 -7.75 14.73 -11.43
N SER A 24 -7.10 13.69 -11.96
CA SER A 24 -6.05 12.96 -11.25
C SER A 24 -4.68 13.65 -11.34
N GLN A 25 -4.43 14.50 -12.36
CA GLN A 25 -3.16 15.21 -12.55
C GLN A 25 -2.78 16.07 -11.34
N VAL A 26 -3.73 16.73 -10.70
CA VAL A 26 -3.46 17.61 -9.55
C VAL A 26 -2.86 16.86 -8.36
N TYR A 27 -3.04 15.54 -8.30
CA TYR A 27 -2.50 14.69 -7.24
C TYR A 27 -1.13 14.10 -7.56
N ARG A 28 -0.60 14.36 -8.76
CA ARG A 28 0.76 13.99 -9.16
C ARG A 28 1.76 15.13 -8.95
N ASP A 29 1.29 16.36 -8.78
CA ASP A 29 2.14 17.52 -8.51
C ASP A 29 2.51 17.59 -7.02
N ILE A 30 3.23 16.57 -6.54
CA ILE A 30 3.75 16.48 -5.17
C ILE A 30 5.22 16.89 -5.22
N SER A 31 5.61 17.87 -4.41
CA SER A 31 7.01 18.29 -4.38
C SER A 31 7.88 17.28 -3.62
N GLU A 32 9.16 17.19 -3.98
CA GLU A 32 10.12 16.39 -3.20
C GLU A 32 10.17 16.85 -1.75
N MET A 33 10.04 18.16 -1.52
CA MET A 33 9.98 18.72 -0.17
C MET A 33 8.80 18.15 0.61
N ASP A 34 7.63 17.95 0.01
CA ASP A 34 6.49 17.37 0.71
C ASP A 34 6.74 15.91 1.11
N ILE A 35 7.45 15.16 0.27
CA ILE A 35 7.84 13.76 0.54
C ILE A 35 8.90 13.66 1.64
N TYR A 36 9.92 14.52 1.61
CA TYR A 36 11.05 14.47 2.56
C TYR A 36 10.86 15.32 3.82
N SER A 37 9.92 16.27 3.83
CA SER A 37 9.55 17.03 5.04
C SER A 37 8.93 16.12 6.11
N ASP A 38 8.54 14.93 5.69
CA ASP A 38 7.90 13.91 6.46
C ASP A 38 8.92 13.05 7.20
N THR A 39 8.87 13.03 8.54
CA THR A 39 9.74 12.16 9.37
C THR A 39 9.52 10.67 9.07
N TYR A 40 8.43 10.34 8.38
CA TYR A 40 8.03 8.99 8.06
C TYR A 40 8.77 8.42 6.83
N PHE A 41 9.30 9.26 5.92
CA PHE A 41 10.12 8.77 4.79
C PHE A 41 11.36 8.02 5.29
N THR A 42 12.19 8.69 6.10
CA THR A 42 13.39 8.09 6.69
C THR A 42 13.06 6.93 7.62
N ALA A 43 11.91 6.98 8.31
CA ALA A 43 11.45 5.87 9.15
C ALA A 43 11.07 4.63 8.33
N CYS A 44 10.50 4.81 7.13
CA CYS A 44 10.12 3.71 6.25
C CYS A 44 11.32 3.13 5.47
N PHE A 45 12.22 3.99 4.98
CA PHE A 45 13.25 3.58 4.01
C PHE A 45 14.69 3.66 4.51
N GLY A 46 14.93 4.29 5.66
CA GLY A 46 16.25 4.47 6.23
C GLY A 46 17.00 5.71 5.72
N GLU A 47 18.14 5.98 6.36
CA GLU A 47 19.02 7.09 5.96
C GLU A 47 19.68 6.83 4.60
N GLY A 48 19.73 7.85 3.75
CA GLY A 48 20.34 7.76 2.41
C GLY A 48 19.41 7.22 1.32
N ALA A 49 18.19 6.80 1.67
CA ALA A 49 17.17 6.49 0.69
C ALA A 49 16.69 7.76 -0.04
N TYR A 50 16.33 7.62 -1.31
CA TYR A 50 15.78 8.71 -2.11
C TYR A 50 14.64 8.22 -3.03
N ALA A 51 13.62 9.05 -3.18
CA ALA A 51 12.53 8.89 -4.13
C ALA A 51 13.02 9.22 -5.55
N CYS A 52 12.77 8.32 -6.50
CA CYS A 52 13.04 8.54 -7.92
C CYS A 52 11.87 9.30 -8.54
N MET A 53 11.85 10.63 -8.36
CA MET A 53 10.73 11.49 -8.76
C MET A 53 10.58 11.64 -10.28
N ASP A 54 11.65 11.43 -11.04
CA ASP A 54 11.60 11.31 -12.50
C ASP A 54 10.78 10.09 -12.96
N GLU A 55 10.54 9.12 -12.07
CA GLU A 55 9.68 7.96 -12.30
C GLU A 55 8.25 8.16 -11.79
N LEU A 56 7.92 9.36 -11.29
CA LEU A 56 6.57 9.71 -10.86
C LEU A 56 5.64 9.63 -12.07
N GLN A 57 4.89 8.52 -12.14
CA GLN A 57 4.54 7.93 -13.43
C GLN A 57 3.72 8.82 -14.38
N ASP A 58 4.17 8.81 -15.64
CA ASP A 58 3.42 9.27 -16.80
C ASP A 58 2.20 8.37 -17.07
N THR A 59 1.18 8.90 -17.72
CA THR A 59 -0.20 8.34 -17.60
C THR A 59 -0.40 6.92 -18.16
N GLU A 60 0.47 6.44 -19.05
CA GLU A 60 0.39 5.08 -19.62
C GLU A 60 0.79 3.98 -18.62
N ALA A 61 1.66 4.28 -17.65
CA ALA A 61 2.10 3.31 -16.64
C ALA A 61 1.11 3.15 -15.46
N LEU A 62 0.12 4.05 -15.37
CA LEU A 62 -0.85 4.06 -14.27
C LEU A 62 -1.76 2.83 -14.30
N ALA A 63 -2.11 2.32 -15.49
CA ALA A 63 -2.92 1.10 -15.62
C ALA A 63 -2.20 -0.13 -15.04
N ASP A 64 -0.89 -0.25 -15.30
CA ASP A 64 -0.06 -1.32 -14.75
C ASP A 64 0.10 -1.16 -13.22
N ALA A 65 0.26 0.08 -12.73
CA ALA A 65 0.29 0.35 -11.30
C ALA A 65 -1.03 -0.05 -10.61
N VAL A 66 -2.18 0.28 -11.22
CA VAL A 66 -3.51 -0.12 -10.73
C VAL A 66 -3.63 -1.64 -10.71
N ALA A 67 -3.25 -2.33 -11.78
CA ALA A 67 -3.34 -3.78 -11.88
C ALA A 67 -2.47 -4.47 -10.80
N ARG A 68 -1.21 -4.04 -10.65
CA ARG A 68 -0.29 -4.58 -9.63
C ARG A 68 -0.80 -4.32 -8.22
N PHE A 69 -1.26 -3.11 -7.93
CA PHE A 69 -1.80 -2.78 -6.60
C PHE A 69 -3.08 -3.57 -6.31
N TYR A 70 -3.95 -3.75 -7.31
CA TYR A 70 -5.13 -4.58 -7.18
C TYR A 70 -4.77 -6.03 -6.86
N GLU A 71 -3.83 -6.64 -7.58
CA GLU A 71 -3.36 -8.00 -7.31
C GLU A 71 -2.78 -8.14 -5.90
N LEU A 72 -2.00 -7.15 -5.46
CA LEU A 72 -1.40 -7.08 -4.13
C LEU A 72 -2.49 -7.08 -3.04
N VAL A 73 -3.46 -6.17 -3.12
CA VAL A 73 -4.55 -6.09 -2.13
C VAL A 73 -5.44 -7.34 -2.20
N ASN A 74 -5.74 -7.83 -3.40
CA ASN A 74 -6.56 -9.03 -3.59
C ASN A 74 -5.89 -10.32 -3.08
N ALA A 75 -4.56 -10.34 -2.91
CA ALA A 75 -3.86 -11.48 -2.34
C ALA A 75 -4.08 -11.66 -0.83
N TYR A 76 -4.51 -10.61 -0.11
CA TYR A 76 -4.70 -10.68 1.34
C TYR A 76 -6.11 -11.06 1.78
N ALA A 77 -7.09 -11.09 0.88
CA ALA A 77 -8.47 -11.45 1.17
C ALA A 77 -9.06 -12.32 0.06
N ASP A 78 -10.32 -12.75 0.21
CA ASP A 78 -11.01 -13.48 -0.85
C ASP A 78 -11.20 -12.59 -2.09
N ALA A 79 -11.14 -13.21 -3.27
CA ALA A 79 -11.30 -12.54 -4.57
C ALA A 79 -12.62 -11.78 -4.76
N ASN A 80 -13.59 -11.94 -3.86
CA ASN A 80 -14.89 -11.28 -3.91
C ASN A 80 -14.94 -9.99 -3.07
N LEU A 81 -13.93 -9.72 -2.23
CA LEU A 81 -13.87 -8.54 -1.36
C LEU A 81 -13.08 -7.38 -1.96
N CYS A 82 -12.38 -7.62 -3.06
CA CYS A 82 -11.78 -6.59 -3.89
C CYS A 82 -12.34 -6.70 -5.29
N GLU A 83 -12.72 -5.56 -5.87
CA GLU A 83 -13.14 -5.49 -7.28
C GLU A 83 -12.39 -4.36 -7.97
N LEU A 84 -12.00 -4.60 -9.21
CA LEU A 84 -11.45 -3.58 -10.10
C LEU A 84 -12.47 -3.25 -11.18
N HIS A 85 -12.95 -2.01 -11.20
CA HIS A 85 -13.82 -1.49 -12.25
C HIS A 85 -13.13 -0.32 -12.93
N ASN A 86 -12.70 -0.51 -14.18
CA ASN A 86 -11.81 0.40 -14.89
C ASN A 86 -10.52 0.67 -14.09
N ASN A 87 -10.43 1.84 -13.44
CA ASN A 87 -9.28 2.29 -12.67
C ASN A 87 -9.61 2.49 -11.17
N VAL A 88 -10.79 2.07 -10.73
CA VAL A 88 -11.21 2.17 -9.33
C VAL A 88 -11.18 0.80 -8.70
N ILE A 89 -10.41 0.69 -7.61
CA ILE A 89 -10.40 -0.48 -6.76
C ILE A 89 -11.43 -0.26 -5.66
N THR A 90 -12.40 -1.16 -5.60
CA THR A 90 -13.40 -1.20 -4.53
C THR A 90 -12.99 -2.25 -3.52
N ILE A 91 -12.66 -1.82 -2.31
CA ILE A 91 -12.39 -2.69 -1.17
C ILE A 91 -13.68 -2.77 -0.36
N LYS A 92 -14.34 -3.92 -0.41
CA LYS A 92 -15.66 -4.09 0.22
C LYS A 92 -15.56 -4.18 1.74
N ARG A 93 -16.66 -3.83 2.40
CA ARG A 93 -16.86 -4.08 3.83
C ARG A 93 -16.54 -5.54 4.17
N GLY A 94 -15.93 -5.75 5.32
CA GLY A 94 -15.48 -7.09 5.74
C GLY A 94 -14.10 -7.51 5.21
N TYR A 95 -13.51 -6.80 4.23
CA TYR A 95 -12.13 -7.03 3.79
C TYR A 95 -11.17 -6.99 4.99
N LEU A 96 -11.24 -5.93 5.80
CA LEU A 96 -10.32 -5.73 6.92
C LEU A 96 -10.40 -6.86 7.95
N LYS A 97 -11.60 -7.39 8.20
CA LYS A 97 -11.79 -8.54 9.08
C LYS A 97 -11.09 -9.78 8.51
N GLN A 98 -11.31 -10.08 7.23
CA GLN A 98 -10.70 -11.24 6.59
C GLN A 98 -9.18 -11.11 6.48
N TYR A 99 -8.67 -9.91 6.20
CA TYR A 99 -7.25 -9.59 6.23
C TYR A 99 -6.63 -9.99 7.59
N PHE A 100 -7.24 -9.57 8.70
CA PHE A 100 -6.77 -9.95 10.04
C PHE A 100 -6.92 -11.46 10.33
N ASP A 101 -8.03 -12.08 9.95
CA ASP A 101 -8.24 -13.52 10.12
C ASP A 101 -7.16 -14.32 9.37
N ASN A 102 -6.83 -13.93 8.14
CA ASN A 102 -5.78 -14.52 7.31
C ASN A 102 -4.39 -14.33 7.94
N LYS A 103 -4.08 -13.12 8.44
CA LYS A 103 -2.83 -12.85 9.16
C LYS A 103 -2.70 -13.73 10.41
N ILE A 104 -3.77 -13.90 11.20
CA ILE A 104 -3.77 -14.77 12.38
C ILE A 104 -3.50 -16.23 11.99
N VAL A 105 -4.14 -16.73 10.94
CA VAL A 105 -3.94 -18.12 10.46
C VAL A 105 -2.49 -18.32 9.99
N GLY A 106 -1.93 -17.37 9.24
CA GLY A 106 -0.52 -17.43 8.80
C GLY A 106 0.46 -17.44 9.98
N LEU A 107 0.24 -16.59 10.98
CA LEU A 107 1.05 -16.58 12.21
C LEU A 107 1.00 -17.91 12.96
N LYS A 108 -0.21 -18.48 13.14
CA LYS A 108 -0.37 -19.82 13.75
C LYS A 108 0.41 -20.86 12.98
N ASN A 109 0.32 -20.87 11.65
CA ASN A 109 1.08 -21.80 10.81
C ASN A 109 2.61 -21.65 10.96
N ILE A 110 3.13 -20.43 11.14
CA ILE A 110 4.56 -20.19 11.39
C ILE A 110 4.95 -20.76 12.75
N ILE A 111 4.17 -20.47 13.79
CA ILE A 111 4.41 -20.92 15.17
C ILE A 111 4.31 -22.45 15.29
N ASP A 112 3.29 -23.07 14.70
CA ASP A 112 3.09 -24.52 14.75
C ASP A 112 4.25 -25.26 14.07
N LYS A 113 4.80 -24.67 13.01
CA LYS A 113 5.98 -25.19 12.30
C LYS A 113 7.30 -24.81 12.95
N ALA A 114 7.31 -24.09 14.07
CA ALA A 114 8.51 -23.63 14.76
C ALA A 114 9.11 -24.69 15.69
N ALA A 115 8.37 -25.76 16.03
CA ALA A 115 8.86 -26.84 16.88
C ALA A 115 10.15 -27.46 16.31
N GLY A 116 11.25 -27.39 17.07
CA GLY A 116 12.56 -27.91 16.68
C GLY A 116 13.33 -27.06 15.66
N LYS A 117 12.89 -25.84 15.32
CA LYS A 117 13.62 -24.89 14.47
C LYS A 117 14.46 -23.89 15.29
N ASP A 118 15.45 -23.32 14.64
CA ASP A 118 16.25 -22.20 15.18
C ASP A 118 15.35 -21.01 15.52
N TYR A 119 15.44 -20.54 16.76
CA TYR A 119 14.73 -19.37 17.27
C TYR A 119 14.94 -18.11 16.41
N LEU A 120 16.17 -17.85 15.95
CA LEU A 120 16.47 -16.68 15.11
C LEU A 120 15.71 -16.76 13.80
N LYS A 121 15.68 -17.94 13.17
CA LYS A 121 14.95 -18.16 11.92
C LYS A 121 13.45 -17.90 12.10
N VAL A 122 12.85 -18.44 13.16
CA VAL A 122 11.41 -18.24 13.44
C VAL A 122 11.11 -16.78 13.73
N LYS A 123 11.98 -16.09 14.48
CA LYS A 123 11.86 -14.65 14.75
C LYS A 123 11.82 -13.83 13.45
N TYR A 124 12.73 -14.07 12.52
CA TYR A 124 12.73 -13.35 11.23
C TYR A 124 11.48 -13.68 10.40
N GLN A 125 11.06 -14.95 10.34
CA GLN A 125 9.84 -15.33 9.62
C GLN A 125 8.58 -14.64 10.17
N LEU A 126 8.47 -14.49 11.50
CA LEU A 126 7.37 -13.77 12.11
C LEU A 126 7.43 -12.28 11.78
N LYS A 127 8.63 -11.68 11.81
CA LYS A 127 8.84 -10.27 11.46
C LYS A 127 8.43 -10.00 10.00
N ASP A 128 8.96 -10.78 9.06
CA ASP A 128 8.69 -10.64 7.63
C ASP A 128 7.21 -10.86 7.29
N TYR A 129 6.48 -11.64 8.09
CA TYR A 129 5.05 -11.87 7.88
C TYR A 129 4.18 -10.73 8.42
N LEU A 130 4.61 -10.12 9.53
CA LEU A 130 3.91 -9.01 10.17
C LEU A 130 4.13 -7.68 9.46
N GLU A 131 5.30 -7.50 8.84
CA GLU A 131 5.69 -6.27 8.17
C GLU A 131 5.64 -6.49 6.64
N SER A 132 4.69 -5.88 5.93
CA SER A 132 4.77 -5.73 4.48
C SER A 132 5.86 -4.71 4.13
N ILE A 133 7.09 -5.17 3.97
CA ILE A 133 8.28 -4.30 3.83
C ILE A 133 8.37 -3.64 2.45
N ASP A 134 7.86 -4.29 1.39
CA ASP A 134 8.24 -3.91 0.02
C ASP A 134 7.26 -2.94 -0.67
N GLU A 135 6.13 -2.62 -0.04
CA GLU A 135 5.05 -1.85 -0.67
C GLU A 135 4.49 -0.79 0.27
N HIS A 136 4.54 0.47 -0.18
CA HIS A 136 4.17 1.65 0.60
C HIS A 136 3.10 2.47 -0.09
N ILE A 137 2.38 3.26 0.71
CA ILE A 137 1.27 4.09 0.26
C ILE A 137 1.49 5.53 0.69
N TYR A 138 1.21 6.44 -0.24
CA TYR A 138 1.07 7.87 0.01
C TYR A 138 -0.39 8.28 -0.24
N PRO A 139 -1.22 8.46 0.80
CA PRO A 139 -2.62 8.82 0.65
C PRO A 139 -2.78 10.32 0.35
N MET A 140 -3.45 10.64 -0.76
CA MET A 140 -3.69 12.00 -1.21
C MET A 140 -4.87 12.64 -0.48
N GLN A 141 -4.53 13.46 0.53
CA GLN A 141 -5.45 14.26 1.35
C GLN A 141 -6.74 13.49 1.67
N ASP A 142 -6.65 12.60 2.63
CA ASP A 142 -7.80 12.18 3.41
C ASP A 142 -7.89 13.02 4.69
N SER A 143 -8.99 12.88 5.42
CA SER A 143 -9.20 13.57 6.69
C SER A 143 -8.26 13.13 7.82
N LYS A 144 -7.38 12.15 7.58
CA LYS A 144 -6.49 11.51 8.57
C LYS A 144 -5.02 11.92 8.41
N GLY A 145 -4.66 12.66 7.35
CA GLY A 145 -3.30 13.17 7.10
C GLY A 145 -2.69 12.63 5.81
N HIS A 146 -1.51 13.11 5.42
CA HIS A 146 -0.81 12.68 4.20
C HIS A 146 0.68 12.46 4.52
N PHE A 147 1.06 11.20 4.69
CA PHE A 147 2.43 10.76 4.94
C PHE A 147 2.64 9.36 4.36
N ILE A 148 3.89 9.00 4.06
CA ILE A 148 4.20 7.65 3.56
C ILE A 148 4.08 6.64 4.70
N GLN A 149 3.43 5.51 4.42
CA GLN A 149 3.29 4.40 5.36
C GLN A 149 3.29 3.06 4.64
N SER A 150 3.52 1.96 5.37
CA SER A 150 3.40 0.62 4.80
C SER A 150 1.96 0.31 4.40
N LEU A 151 1.78 -0.58 3.42
CA LEU A 151 0.46 -1.07 3.01
C LEU A 151 -0.36 -1.57 4.21
N ASP A 152 0.25 -2.40 5.06
CA ASP A 152 -0.42 -2.94 6.25
C ASP A 152 -0.94 -1.81 7.16
N SER A 153 -0.12 -0.80 7.47
CA SER A 153 -0.53 0.34 8.29
C SER A 153 -1.68 1.13 7.65
N TRP A 154 -1.65 1.30 6.33
CA TRP A 154 -2.72 1.98 5.62
C TRP A 154 -4.03 1.17 5.68
N LEU A 155 -3.98 -0.14 5.42
CA LEU A 155 -5.16 -1.02 5.51
C LEU A 155 -5.82 -0.93 6.90
N GLU A 156 -5.02 -0.94 7.96
CA GLU A 156 -5.50 -0.94 9.35
C GLU A 156 -6.07 0.42 9.78
N ASN A 157 -5.41 1.51 9.40
CA ASN A 157 -5.77 2.84 9.89
C ASN A 157 -6.80 3.55 9.01
N TYR A 158 -6.87 3.22 7.72
CA TYR A 158 -7.62 4.00 6.73
C TYR A 158 -8.87 3.31 6.22
N LEU A 159 -8.90 1.98 6.11
CA LEU A 159 -10.11 1.27 5.73
C LEU A 159 -11.14 1.25 6.87
N GLU A 160 -12.37 1.61 6.57
CA GLU A 160 -13.48 1.50 7.52
C GLU A 160 -14.01 0.06 7.52
N ALA A 161 -14.21 -0.51 8.71
CA ALA A 161 -14.62 -1.92 8.84
C ALA A 161 -16.04 -2.21 8.29
N ASP A 162 -16.91 -1.20 8.32
CA ASP A 162 -18.35 -1.32 8.04
C ASP A 162 -18.79 -0.70 6.71
N LYS A 163 -17.85 -0.15 5.92
CA LYS A 163 -18.14 0.51 4.64
C LYS A 163 -17.23 0.05 3.52
N ASP A 164 -17.75 0.16 2.31
CA ASP A 164 -16.97 -0.07 1.10
C ASP A 164 -16.06 1.16 0.89
N THR A 165 -14.79 0.91 0.60
CA THR A 165 -13.80 1.95 0.33
C THR A 165 -13.46 1.95 -1.15
N TYR A 166 -13.56 3.10 -1.79
CA TYR A 166 -13.26 3.29 -3.20
C TYR A 166 -11.94 4.03 -3.32
N ILE A 167 -10.98 3.46 -4.03
CA ILE A 167 -9.68 4.10 -4.24
C ILE A 167 -9.33 4.12 -5.72
N GLN A 168 -8.51 5.09 -6.09
CA GLN A 168 -7.86 5.15 -7.39
C GLN A 168 -6.38 5.44 -7.17
N ILE A 169 -5.53 4.67 -7.85
CA ILE A 169 -4.11 4.98 -7.94
C ILE A 169 -3.99 6.19 -8.87
N VAL A 170 -3.36 7.25 -8.39
CA VAL A 170 -3.19 8.51 -9.12
C VAL A 170 -1.73 8.77 -9.47
N GLY A 171 -0.79 7.99 -8.92
CA GLY A 171 0.61 7.99 -9.28
C GLY A 171 1.37 6.86 -8.58
N GLN A 172 2.63 6.68 -8.95
CA GLN A 172 3.56 5.77 -8.30
C GLN A 172 4.98 6.32 -8.49
N PHE A 173 5.87 6.10 -7.53
CA PHE A 173 7.32 6.29 -7.70
C PHE A 173 8.09 5.16 -7.01
N SER A 174 9.35 4.95 -7.40
CA SER A 174 10.23 4.01 -6.71
C SER A 174 11.13 4.71 -5.69
N VAL A 175 11.52 3.98 -4.66
CA VAL A 175 12.52 4.41 -3.68
C VAL A 175 13.77 3.54 -3.82
N ARG A 176 14.95 4.17 -3.75
CA ARG A 176 16.25 3.52 -3.91
C ARG A 176 17.22 3.93 -2.80
N GLY A 177 18.23 3.09 -2.57
CA GLY A 177 19.33 3.31 -1.61
C GLY A 177 20.69 2.86 -2.13
#